data_AF-A0A0B1SFF0-F1
#
_entry.id   AF-A0A0B1SFF0-F1
#
_cell.length_a   1.000
_cell.length_b   1.000
_cell.length_c   1.000
_cell.angle_alpha   90.00
_cell.angle_beta   90.00
_cell.angle_gamma   90.00
#
_symmetry.space_group_name_H-M   'P 1'
#
loop_
_entity.id
_entity.type
_entity.pdbx_description
1 polymer ?
#
loop_
_entity_poly.entity_id
_entity_poly.type
_entity_poly.pdbx_seq_one_letter_code
_entity_poly.pdbx_strand_id
1 'polypeptide(L)'
;MRAISGGPNVVEFIAAYRELDRVFVVMNLFPHDDIFSLIHKMPLDETLQYMRNLFIALHHIHRYRVIHRDVKPANFLYNRAQRRYLLVDFGLSHFTSSTQKRKSSVEKSPSAKENVVYSSPIGLPPTVSFV
;
A
#
# COMPACT_ATOMS: atom_id res chain seq x y z
N MET A 1 9.10 3.84 3.21
CA MET A 1 10.19 3.15 2.49
C MET A 1 11.39 2.81 3.36
N ARG A 2 12.06 3.78 4.03
CA ARG A 2 13.29 3.49 4.81
C ARG A 2 13.19 2.30 5.77
N ALA A 3 12.07 2.13 6.48
CA ALA A 3 11.88 1.05 7.46
C ALA A 3 11.90 -0.37 6.88
N ILE A 4 11.57 -0.55 5.59
CA ILE A 4 11.53 -1.86 4.92
C ILE A 4 12.67 -2.07 3.91
N SER A 5 13.41 -1.00 3.63
CA SER A 5 14.43 -0.92 2.59
C SER A 5 15.54 -1.95 2.79
N GLY A 6 15.95 -2.63 1.71
CA GLY A 6 17.05 -3.60 1.75
C GLY A 6 16.74 -4.89 2.52
N GLY A 7 15.48 -5.13 2.87
CA GLY A 7 15.05 -6.39 3.45
C GLY A 7 15.14 -7.57 2.47
N PRO A 8 14.89 -8.80 2.95
CA PRO A 8 14.91 -9.99 2.10
C PRO A 8 14.02 -9.83 0.87
N ASN A 9 14.64 -9.85 -0.31
CA ASN A 9 13.97 -9.67 -1.60
C ASN A 9 13.15 -8.37 -1.70
N VAL A 10 13.54 -7.29 -1.02
CA VAL A 10 12.88 -5.97 -1.09
C VAL A 10 13.88 -4.92 -1.55
N VAL A 11 13.47 -4.08 -2.51
CA VAL A 11 14.32 -3.02 -3.06
C VAL A 11 14.92 -2.12 -1.98
N GLU A 12 16.18 -1.76 -2.17
CA GLU A 12 16.86 -0.79 -1.34
C GLU A 12 16.64 0.63 -1.89
N PHE A 13 16.05 1.48 -1.06
CA PHE A 13 15.93 2.91 -1.27
C PHE A 13 17.23 3.59 -0.83
N ILE A 14 17.94 4.21 -1.78
CA ILE A 14 19.20 4.90 -1.52
C ILE A 14 18.91 6.37 -1.20
N ALA A 15 18.24 7.05 -2.13
CA ALA A 15 17.96 8.47 -2.02
C ALA A 15 16.71 8.86 -2.82
N ALA A 16 16.17 10.05 -2.54
CA ALA A 16 15.23 10.71 -3.43
C ALA A 16 15.64 12.16 -3.61
N TYR A 17 15.50 12.66 -4.82
CA TYR A 17 15.72 14.04 -5.20
C TYR A 17 14.43 14.63 -5.72
N ARG A 18 14.23 15.92 -5.48
CA ARG A 18 13.10 16.65 -6.03
C ARG A 18 13.63 17.83 -6.82
N GLU A 19 13.19 17.94 -8.06
CA GLU A 19 13.46 19.08 -8.92
C GLU A 19 12.12 19.52 -9.53
N LEU A 20 11.73 20.77 -9.26
CA LEU A 20 10.43 21.33 -9.62
C LEU A 20 9.27 20.43 -9.13
N ASP A 21 8.46 19.93 -10.06
CA ASP A 21 7.31 19.04 -9.87
C ASP A 21 7.65 17.56 -10.00
N ARG A 22 8.93 17.20 -10.19
CA ARG A 22 9.39 15.83 -10.39
C ARG A 22 10.11 15.29 -9.16
N VAL A 23 9.85 14.03 -8.85
CA VAL A 23 10.55 13.27 -7.80
C VAL A 23 11.31 12.14 -8.46
N PHE A 24 12.62 12.12 -8.24
CA PHE A 24 13.51 11.07 -8.68
C PHE A 24 13.84 10.17 -7.49
N VAL A 25 13.68 8.87 -7.66
CA VAL A 25 14.05 7.87 -6.65
C VAL A 25 15.26 7.11 -7.14
N VAL A 26 16.31 7.08 -6.31
CA VAL A 26 17.55 6.34 -6.58
C VAL A 26 17.53 5.04 -5.78
N MET A 27 17.74 3.94 -6.48
CA MET A 27 17.74 2.58 -5.95
C MET A 27 18.84 1.76 -6.62
N ASN A 28 19.18 0.62 -6.01
CA ASN A 28 20.16 -0.29 -6.61
C ASN A 28 19.64 -0.86 -7.94
N LEU A 29 20.49 -0.87 -8.95
CA LEU A 29 20.21 -1.60 -10.19
C LEU A 29 20.12 -3.09 -9.88
N PHE A 30 19.05 -3.72 -10.34
CA PHE A 30 18.84 -5.15 -10.22
C PHE A 30 18.74 -5.77 -11.63
N PRO A 31 19.80 -6.42 -12.13
CA PRO A 31 19.75 -7.16 -13.39
C PRO A 31 18.70 -8.27 -13.27
N HIS A 32 17.75 -8.30 -14.20
CA HIS A 32 16.66 -9.28 -14.21
C HIS A 32 16.31 -9.66 -15.65
N ASP A 33 15.67 -10.81 -15.77
CA ASP A 33 15.15 -11.32 -17.02
C ASP A 33 13.73 -10.78 -17.26
N ASP A 34 13.30 -10.74 -18.53
CA ASP A 34 11.90 -10.47 -18.84
C ASP A 34 11.02 -11.62 -18.32
N ILE A 35 10.23 -11.30 -17.29
CA ILE A 35 9.38 -12.28 -16.61
C ILE A 35 8.30 -12.85 -17.53
N PHE A 36 7.79 -12.07 -18.50
CA PHE A 36 6.74 -12.54 -19.41
C PHE A 36 7.28 -13.58 -20.41
N SER A 37 8.54 -13.44 -20.83
CA SER A 37 9.25 -14.47 -21.62
C SER A 37 9.57 -15.74 -20.82
N LEU A 38 9.71 -15.62 -19.49
CA LEU A 38 10.09 -16.72 -18.60
C LEU A 38 8.91 -17.51 -18.04
N ILE A 39 7.79 -16.85 -17.70
CA ILE A 39 6.74 -17.44 -16.87
C ILE A 39 6.14 -18.73 -17.45
N HIS A 40 6.08 -18.84 -18.77
CA HIS A 40 5.59 -20.03 -19.47
C HIS A 40 6.64 -21.15 -19.62
N LYS A 41 7.90 -20.86 -19.32
CA LYS A 41 9.05 -21.77 -19.47
C LYS A 41 9.61 -22.26 -18.13
N MET A 42 9.08 -21.77 -17.02
CA MET A 42 9.51 -22.20 -15.69
C MET A 42 8.93 -23.58 -15.37
N PRO A 43 9.76 -24.58 -15.00
CA PRO A 43 9.26 -25.82 -14.42
C PRO A 43 8.60 -25.55 -13.06
N LEU A 44 7.87 -26.54 -12.54
CA LEU A 44 7.14 -26.44 -11.28
C LEU A 44 8.06 -26.02 -10.12
N ASP A 45 9.22 -26.64 -9.98
CA ASP A 45 10.16 -26.34 -8.89
C ASP A 45 10.66 -24.89 -8.93
N GLU A 46 10.91 -24.36 -10.13
CA GLU A 46 11.32 -22.97 -10.29
C GLU A 46 10.19 -22.01 -9.95
N THR A 47 8.97 -22.34 -10.36
CA THR A 47 7.76 -21.58 -10.02
C THR A 47 7.51 -21.56 -8.51
N LEU A 48 7.66 -22.69 -7.83
CA LEU A 48 7.56 -22.79 -6.37
C LEU A 48 8.64 -21.93 -5.68
N GLN A 49 9.87 -21.92 -6.20
CA GLN A 49 10.95 -21.08 -5.66
C GLN A 49 10.66 -19.58 -5.86
N TYR A 50 10.12 -19.19 -7.01
CA TYR A 50 9.70 -17.82 -7.29
C TYR A 50 8.62 -17.37 -6.30
N MET A 51 7.54 -18.16 -6.15
CA MET A 51 6.44 -17.86 -5.22
C MET A 51 6.90 -17.82 -3.76
N ARG A 52 7.77 -18.74 -3.35
CA ARG A 52 8.37 -18.73 -2.01
C ARG A 52 9.12 -17.43 -1.74
N ASN A 53 9.93 -16.97 -2.67
CA ASN A 53 10.69 -15.73 -2.51
C ASN A 53 9.80 -14.48 -2.50
N LEU A 54 8.70 -14.49 -3.26
CA LEU A 54 7.68 -13.45 -3.18
C LEU A 54 7.07 -13.39 -1.78
N PHE A 55 6.70 -14.55 -1.22
CA PHE A 55 6.15 -14.60 0.14
C PHE A 55 7.16 -14.19 1.21
N ILE A 56 8.46 -14.45 1.02
CA ILE A 56 9.51 -13.93 1.91
C ILE A 56 9.52 -12.39 1.89
N ALA A 57 9.46 -11.77 0.71
CA ALA A 57 9.41 -10.31 0.57
C ALA A 57 8.14 -9.72 1.22
N LEU A 58 6.98 -10.33 0.95
CA LEU A 58 5.70 -9.89 1.51
C LEU A 58 5.66 -10.06 3.03
N HIS A 59 6.17 -11.18 3.55
CA HIS A 59 6.28 -11.40 4.99
C HIS A 59 7.12 -10.31 5.65
N HIS A 60 8.27 -9.95 5.07
CA HIS A 60 9.11 -8.86 5.56
C HIS A 60 8.32 -7.56 5.65
N ILE A 61 7.73 -7.06 4.55
CA ILE A 61 7.04 -5.76 4.56
C ILE A 61 5.79 -5.76 5.45
N HIS A 62 5.09 -6.89 5.56
CA HIS A 62 3.91 -7.02 6.42
C HIS A 62 4.26 -6.92 7.91
N ARG A 63 5.45 -7.36 8.35
CA ARG A 63 5.93 -7.15 9.73
C ARG A 63 6.09 -5.67 10.08
N TYR A 64 6.35 -4.83 9.08
CA TYR A 64 6.40 -3.37 9.22
C TYR A 64 5.05 -2.70 8.92
N ARG A 65 3.96 -3.47 8.85
CA ARG A 65 2.61 -2.98 8.56
C ARG A 65 2.48 -2.27 7.22
N VAL A 66 3.30 -2.64 6.23
CA VAL A 66 3.20 -2.11 4.86
C VAL A 66 2.47 -3.10 3.99
N ILE A 67 1.36 -2.70 3.39
CA ILE A 67 0.70 -3.46 2.32
C ILE A 67 1.19 -2.92 0.97
N HIS A 68 1.69 -3.80 0.08
CA HIS A 68 2.20 -3.41 -1.23
C HIS A 68 1.11 -2.86 -2.18
N ARG A 69 -0.07 -3.50 -2.18
CA ARG A 69 -1.26 -3.22 -3.02
C ARG A 69 -1.11 -3.38 -4.53
N ASP A 70 0.12 -3.45 -5.07
CA ASP A 70 0.35 -3.67 -6.51
C ASP A 70 1.28 -4.87 -6.77
N VAL A 71 0.92 -6.04 -6.22
CA VAL A 71 1.69 -7.28 -6.42
C VAL A 71 1.32 -7.90 -7.76
N LYS A 72 2.30 -7.96 -8.66
CA LYS A 72 2.18 -8.55 -10.01
C LYS A 72 3.58 -8.97 -10.50
N PRO A 73 3.71 -9.84 -11.52
CA PRO A 73 5.01 -10.30 -12.01
C PRO A 73 5.97 -9.17 -12.39
N ALA A 74 5.47 -8.09 -12.98
CA ALA A 74 6.28 -6.92 -13.36
C ALA A 74 6.93 -6.20 -12.16
N ASN A 75 6.35 -6.33 -10.95
CA ASN A 75 6.86 -5.71 -9.72
C ASN A 75 7.64 -6.70 -8.85
N PHE A 76 7.84 -7.95 -9.31
CA PHE A 76 8.68 -8.93 -8.62
C PHE A 76 9.74 -9.48 -9.58
N LEU A 77 10.86 -8.75 -9.63
CA LEU A 77 11.96 -8.99 -10.54
C LEU A 77 12.65 -10.31 -10.21
N TYR A 78 13.06 -11.03 -11.26
CA TYR A 78 13.71 -12.32 -11.14
C TYR A 78 14.93 -12.37 -12.05
N ASN A 79 16.08 -12.72 -11.45
CA ASN A 79 17.30 -13.07 -12.17
C ASN A 79 17.45 -14.59 -12.12
N ARG A 80 17.19 -15.26 -13.24
CA ARG A 80 17.20 -16.71 -13.33
C ARG A 80 18.60 -17.29 -13.17
N ALA A 81 19.59 -16.65 -13.80
CA ALA A 81 20.98 -17.11 -13.75
C ALA A 81 21.56 -17.10 -12.33
N GLN A 82 21.26 -16.06 -11.55
CA GLN A 82 21.75 -15.90 -10.18
C GLN A 82 20.75 -16.40 -9.11
N ARG A 83 19.55 -16.83 -9.51
CA ARG A 83 18.42 -17.16 -8.63
C ARG A 83 18.15 -16.08 -7.57
N ARG A 84 18.12 -14.81 -8.00
CA ARG A 84 17.84 -13.65 -7.14
C ARG A 84 16.45 -13.09 -7.43
N TYR A 85 15.83 -12.51 -6.42
CA TYR A 85 14.46 -12.00 -6.49
C TYR A 85 14.35 -10.62 -5.83
N LEU A 86 13.49 -9.75 -6.35
CA LEU A 86 13.33 -8.41 -5.80
C LEU A 86 11.92 -7.86 -5.99
N LEU A 87 11.24 -7.54 -4.88
CA LEU A 87 10.00 -6.79 -4.86
C LEU A 87 10.31 -5.29 -4.99
N VAL A 88 9.69 -4.68 -6.00
CA VAL A 88 9.88 -3.28 -6.40
C VAL A 88 8.54 -2.56 -6.51
N ASP A 89 8.60 -1.24 -6.70
CA ASP A 89 7.45 -0.34 -6.89
C ASP A 89 6.45 -0.31 -5.71
N PHE A 90 6.81 0.50 -4.73
CA PHE A 90 5.96 0.80 -3.58
C PHE A 90 5.10 2.06 -3.77
N GLY A 91 4.95 2.56 -5.00
CA GLY A 91 4.22 3.80 -5.29
C GLY A 91 2.76 3.76 -4.86
N LEU A 92 2.17 2.56 -4.85
CA LEU A 92 0.81 2.30 -4.38
C LEU A 92 0.75 1.70 -2.98
N SER A 93 1.85 1.61 -2.24
CA SER A 93 1.86 0.98 -0.92
C SER A 93 1.07 1.77 0.14
N HIS A 94 0.70 1.11 1.24
CA HIS A 94 -0.04 1.73 2.34
C HIS A 94 0.40 1.20 3.71
N PHE A 95 0.51 2.08 4.70
CA PHE A 95 0.77 1.70 6.09
C PHE A 95 -0.54 1.41 6.83
N THR A 96 -0.69 0.22 7.40
CA THR A 96 -1.85 -0.08 8.23
C THR A 96 -1.67 0.54 9.61
N SER A 97 -2.59 1.43 10.00
CA SER A 97 -2.75 1.81 11.39
C SER A 97 -3.34 0.62 12.13
N SER A 98 -2.78 0.29 13.29
CA SER A 98 -3.42 -0.68 14.18
C SER A 98 -4.80 -0.14 14.52
N THR A 99 -5.85 -0.80 14.06
CA THR A 99 -7.22 -0.52 14.49
C THR A 99 -7.24 -0.64 16.01
N GLN A 100 -7.32 0.48 16.73
CA GLN A 100 -7.87 0.46 18.09
C GLN A 100 -9.18 -0.32 17.98
N LYS A 101 -9.32 -1.40 18.75
CA LYS A 101 -10.55 -2.19 18.86
C LYS A 101 -11.74 -1.25 18.76
N ARG A 102 -12.48 -1.30 17.64
CA ARG A 102 -13.79 -0.65 17.57
C ARG A 102 -14.60 -1.26 18.71
N LYS A 103 -14.78 -0.52 19.81
CA LYS A 103 -15.81 -0.85 20.80
C LYS A 103 -17.11 -0.81 20.00
N SER A 104 -17.72 -1.96 19.78
CA SER A 104 -19.06 -2.06 19.22
C SER A 104 -20.00 -1.32 20.17
N SER A 105 -20.35 -0.08 19.82
CA SER A 105 -21.55 0.56 20.32
C SER A 105 -22.72 -0.24 19.77
N VAL A 106 -23.32 -1.06 20.64
CA VAL A 106 -24.64 -1.66 20.41
C VAL A 106 -25.63 -0.50 20.34
N GLU A 107 -25.95 -0.07 19.13
CA GLU A 107 -27.06 0.84 18.87
C GLU A 107 -28.37 0.07 19.13
N LYS A 108 -29.00 0.36 20.26
CA LYS A 108 -30.42 0.05 20.45
C LYS A 108 -31.22 1.00 19.56
N SER A 109 -31.88 0.45 18.55
CA SER A 109 -32.87 1.14 17.74
C SER A 109 -34.08 1.57 18.58
N PRO A 110 -34.53 2.84 18.50
CA PRO A 110 -35.86 3.20 18.94
C PRO A 110 -36.84 3.12 17.76
N SER A 111 -37.97 2.46 18.03
CA SER A 111 -39.15 2.28 17.19
C SER A 111 -39.79 3.60 16.76
N ALA A 112 -40.31 3.60 15.53
CA ALA A 112 -41.06 4.68 14.90
C ALA A 112 -42.27 5.19 15.69
N LYS A 113 -42.47 6.52 15.73
CA LYS A 113 -43.79 7.19 15.76
C LYS A 113 -43.74 8.53 15.02
N GLU A 114 -44.47 8.54 13.91
CA GLU A 114 -45.34 9.57 13.31
C GLU A 114 -44.94 11.06 13.18
N ASN A 115 -45.21 11.50 11.94
CA ASN A 115 -45.21 12.84 11.35
C ASN A 115 -45.94 13.93 12.14
N VAL A 116 -45.39 15.15 12.18
CA VAL A 116 -46.18 16.41 11.99
C VAL A 116 -45.29 17.46 11.30
N VAL A 117 -45.81 17.98 10.18
CA VAL A 117 -45.32 19.11 9.39
C VAL A 117 -45.69 20.43 10.08
N TYR A 118 -44.77 21.39 10.23
CA TYR A 118 -45.11 22.82 10.14
C TYR A 118 -43.92 23.69 9.65
N SER A 119 -44.24 24.43 8.59
CA SER A 119 -43.64 25.61 7.94
C SER A 119 -42.62 26.48 8.69
N SER A 120 -41.57 26.92 7.97
CA SER A 120 -40.80 28.14 8.25
C SER A 120 -41.67 29.41 8.09
N PRO A 121 -41.36 30.53 8.76
CA PRO A 121 -40.59 31.56 8.05
C PRO A 121 -39.67 32.48 8.91
N ILE A 122 -38.57 32.92 8.27
CA ILE A 122 -37.97 34.27 8.23
C ILE A 122 -37.61 34.97 9.57
N GLY A 123 -36.31 35.29 9.72
CA GLY A 123 -35.80 36.35 10.60
C GLY A 123 -34.32 36.63 10.35
N LEU A 124 -34.01 37.82 9.83
CA LEU A 124 -32.66 38.34 9.52
C LEU A 124 -31.79 38.56 10.78
N PRO A 125 -30.46 38.73 10.63
CA PRO A 125 -29.48 38.69 11.74
C PRO A 125 -29.30 40.06 12.42
N PRO A 126 -28.76 40.10 13.65
CA PRO A 126 -28.11 41.30 14.15
C PRO A 126 -26.57 41.21 14.14
N THR A 127 -26.03 42.36 13.76
CA THR A 127 -24.65 42.87 13.62
C THR A 127 -23.86 43.03 14.94
N VAL A 128 -22.57 42.68 14.86
CA VAL A 128 -21.34 43.45 15.27
C VAL A 128 -21.28 44.10 16.67
N SER A 129 -20.26 43.74 17.47
CA SER A 129 -19.15 44.64 17.91
C SER A 129 -18.26 44.06 19.01
N PHE A 130 -16.95 44.13 18.75
CA PHE A 130 -15.78 44.34 19.64
C PHE A 130 -15.76 43.75 21.06
N VAL A 131 -14.80 42.85 21.30
CA VAL A 131 -13.51 43.17 21.96
C VAL A 131 -12.40 42.34 21.31
#